data_AF-A0A7X6UZ07-F1
#
_entry.id   AF-A0A7X6UZ07-F1
#
_cell.length_a   1.000
_cell.length_b   1.000
_cell.length_c   1.000
_cell.angle_alpha   90.00
_cell.angle_beta   90.00
_cell.angle_gamma   90.00
#
_symmetry.space_group_name_H-M   'P 1'
#
loop_
_entity.id
_entity.type
_entity.pdbx_description
1 polymer ?
#
loop_
_entity_poly.entity_id
_entity_poly.type
_entity_poly.pdbx_seq_one_letter_code
_entity_poly.pdbx_strand_id
1 'polypeptide(L)'
;MALANAQMNLNKPYNNFYKDPSLGYPKFKSKKTNRPSYTTNKQKETTNMNDGYLKLPRIKNLIKIKQPRKFAGLIKSCTISKTAV
;
A
#
# COMPACT_ATOMS: atom_id res chain seq x y z
N MET A 1 -6.68 7.19 9.48
CA MET A 1 -6.15 6.79 8.15
C MET A 1 -6.73 5.49 7.60
N ALA A 2 -7.02 4.48 8.43
CA ALA A 2 -7.50 3.19 7.95
C ALA A 2 -8.88 3.26 7.25
N LEU A 3 -9.83 4.04 7.80
CA LEU A 3 -11.18 4.17 7.26
C LEU A 3 -11.22 4.74 5.84
N ALA A 4 -10.51 5.84 5.59
CA ALA A 4 -10.42 6.45 4.26
C ALA A 4 -9.83 5.48 3.22
N ASN A 5 -8.82 4.70 3.61
CA ASN A 5 -8.24 3.68 2.73
C ASN A 5 -9.22 2.53 2.46
N ALA A 6 -10.05 2.14 3.44
CA ALA A 6 -11.10 1.15 3.25
C ALA A 6 -12.17 1.66 2.27
N GLN A 7 -12.61 2.91 2.42
CA GLN A 7 -13.56 3.55 1.52
C GLN A 7 -12.99 3.64 0.09
N MET A 8 -11.74 4.08 -0.09
CA MET A 8 -11.11 4.15 -1.42
C MET A 8 -11.00 2.77 -2.08
N ASN A 9 -10.70 1.72 -1.30
CA ASN A 9 -10.65 0.34 -1.81
C ASN A 9 -12.02 -0.20 -2.23
N LEU A 10 -13.11 0.29 -1.65
CA LEU A 10 -14.49 -0.08 -2.01
C LEU A 10 -14.99 0.75 -3.21
N ASN A 11 -14.78 2.06 -3.19
CA ASN A 11 -15.30 2.95 -4.24
C ASN A 11 -14.76 2.59 -5.62
N LYS A 12 -13.49 2.19 -5.73
CA LYS A 12 -12.87 1.88 -7.02
C LYS A 12 -13.58 0.73 -7.78
N PRO A 13 -13.75 -0.47 -7.22
CA PRO A 13 -14.44 -1.56 -7.92
C PRO A 13 -15.92 -1.29 -8.14
N TYR A 14 -16.61 -0.62 -7.20
CA TYR A 14 -18.02 -0.26 -7.39
C TYR A 14 -18.20 0.78 -8.51
N ASN A 15 -17.34 1.80 -8.58
CA ASN A 15 -17.36 2.76 -9.68
C ASN A 15 -17.11 2.08 -11.03
N ASN A 16 -16.28 1.04 -11.08
CA ASN A 16 -16.06 0.27 -12.31
C ASN A 16 -17.27 -0.62 -12.64
N PHE A 17 -17.89 -1.24 -11.65
CA PHE A 17 -19.11 -2.05 -11.80
C PHE A 17 -20.26 -1.25 -12.43
N TYR A 18 -20.46 0.00 -12.01
CA TYR A 18 -21.50 0.86 -12.59
C TYR A 18 -21.14 1.45 -13.95
N LYS A 19 -19.85 1.48 -14.32
CA LYS A 19 -19.40 2.02 -15.61
C LYS A 19 -19.44 0.99 -16.73
N ASP A 20 -19.14 -0.26 -16.43
CA ASP A 20 -19.03 -1.32 -17.43
C ASP A 20 -19.78 -2.58 -16.94
N PRO A 21 -20.92 -2.95 -17.56
CA PRO A 21 -21.69 -4.11 -17.18
C PRO A 21 -20.97 -5.45 -17.43
N SER A 22 -19.87 -5.47 -18.21
CA SER A 22 -19.08 -6.67 -18.47
C SER A 22 -18.20 -7.11 -17.29
N LEU A 23 -17.82 -6.17 -16.40
CA LEU A 23 -16.85 -6.42 -15.32
C LEU A 23 -17.38 -7.28 -14.16
N GLY A 24 -18.69 -7.54 -14.11
CA GLY A 24 -19.34 -8.35 -13.09
C GLY A 24 -19.24 -7.76 -11.67
N TYR A 25 -19.89 -8.42 -10.70
CA TYR A 25 -19.93 -7.91 -9.33
C TYR A 25 -18.55 -7.84 -8.65
N PRO A 26 -18.24 -6.75 -7.91
CA PRO A 26 -17.06 -6.66 -7.07
C PRO A 26 -16.94 -7.86 -6.11
N LYS A 27 -15.79 -8.53 -6.12
CA LYS A 27 -15.52 -9.64 -5.20
C LYS A 27 -14.69 -9.19 -4.01
N PHE A 28 -14.99 -9.73 -2.83
CA PHE A 28 -14.17 -9.52 -1.65
C PHE A 28 -12.79 -10.19 -1.82
N LYS A 29 -11.76 -9.59 -1.21
CA LYS A 29 -10.40 -10.15 -1.22
C LYS A 29 -10.38 -11.44 -0.40
N SER A 30 -9.99 -12.55 -1.02
CA SER A 30 -9.79 -13.83 -0.33
C SER A 30 -8.68 -13.72 0.71
N LYS A 31 -8.91 -14.21 1.94
CA LYS A 31 -7.86 -14.28 2.96
C LYS A 31 -6.74 -15.27 2.57
N LYS A 32 -7.08 -16.34 1.85
CA LYS A 32 -6.15 -17.45 1.52
C LYS A 32 -5.24 -17.13 0.33
N THR A 33 -5.77 -16.47 -0.70
CA THR A 33 -5.09 -16.33 -2.01
C THR A 33 -4.61 -14.90 -2.29
N ASN A 34 -4.87 -13.94 -1.38
CA ASN A 34 -4.50 -12.55 -1.62
C ASN A 34 -2.99 -12.33 -1.48
N ARG A 35 -2.45 -11.42 -2.30
CA ARG A 35 -1.05 -10.98 -2.22
C ARG A 35 -0.82 -10.28 -0.88
N PRO A 36 0.12 -10.76 -0.03
CA PRO A 36 0.41 -10.12 1.25
C PRO A 36 1.04 -8.75 0.99
N SER A 37 0.22 -7.71 1.08
CA SER A 37 0.65 -6.34 0.84
C SER A 37 -0.16 -5.35 1.68
N TYR A 38 0.47 -4.25 2.05
CA TYR A 38 -0.20 -3.15 2.72
C TYR A 38 0.38 -1.81 2.29
N THR A 39 -0.48 -0.81 2.24
CA THR A 39 -0.11 0.56 1.88
C THR A 39 -0.29 1.45 3.10
N THR A 40 0.70 2.30 3.37
CA THR A 40 0.70 3.30 4.44
C THR A 40 0.88 4.68 3.85
N ASN A 41 -0.04 5.59 4.15
CA ASN A 41 0.08 6.99 3.77
C ASN A 41 1.06 7.69 4.73
N LYS A 42 1.85 8.64 4.24
CA LYS A 42 2.74 9.44 5.10
C LYS A 42 1.89 10.37 5.96
N GLN A 43 2.00 10.18 7.27
CA GLN A 43 1.38 11.03 8.28
C GLN A 43 2.54 11.72 9.01
N LYS A 44 2.83 12.98 8.71
CA LYS A 44 4.01 13.71 9.21
C LYS A 44 5.32 12.93 8.97
N GLU A 45 5.85 12.22 9.97
CA GLU A 45 7.17 11.57 9.96
C GLU A 45 7.16 10.04 9.99
N THR A 46 5.97 9.45 9.81
CA THR A 46 5.78 8.02 10.06
C THR A 46 6.46 7.13 9.01
N THR A 47 6.64 7.64 7.79
CA THR A 47 7.33 6.97 6.68
C THR A 47 8.44 7.87 6.18
N ASN A 48 9.66 7.58 6.63
CA ASN A 48 10.87 8.28 6.23
C ASN A 48 11.91 7.26 5.76
N MET A 49 12.71 7.68 4.79
CA MET A 49 13.78 6.88 4.21
C MET A 49 15.07 7.60 4.51
N ASN A 50 15.92 7.01 5.35
CA ASN A 50 17.19 7.59 5.76
C ASN A 50 18.28 6.56 5.49
N ASP A 51 19.27 6.94 4.69
CA ASP A 51 20.55 6.24 4.52
C ASP A 51 20.46 4.69 4.38
N GLY A 52 19.63 4.22 3.46
CA GLY A 52 19.45 2.78 3.21
C GLY A 52 18.55 2.05 4.21
N TYR A 53 17.84 2.80 5.06
CA TYR A 53 16.82 2.29 5.98
C TYR A 53 15.45 2.93 5.72
N LEU A 54 14.41 2.11 5.90
CA LEU A 54 13.02 2.52 5.81
C LEU A 54 12.35 2.47 7.19
N LYS A 55 11.83 3.60 7.64
CA LYS A 55 10.97 3.69 8.82
C LYS A 55 9.51 3.50 8.40
N LEU A 56 8.77 2.69 9.14
CA LEU A 56 7.36 2.39 8.87
C LEU A 56 6.50 2.54 10.13
N PRO A 57 5.20 2.87 9.99
CA PRO A 57 4.31 3.03 11.14
C PRO A 57 4.17 1.78 11.99
N ARG A 58 4.07 0.62 11.33
CA ARG A 58 3.69 -0.65 11.96
C ARG A 58 4.90 -1.44 12.46
N ILE A 59 6.11 -1.03 12.07
CA ILE A 59 7.33 -1.75 12.37
C ILE A 59 8.20 -0.79 13.17
N LYS A 60 8.43 -1.13 14.45
CA LYS A 60 9.19 -0.28 15.38
C LYS A 60 10.65 -0.12 14.94
N ASN A 61 11.19 -1.13 14.26
CA ASN A 61 12.58 -1.17 13.83
C ASN A 61 12.75 -0.55 12.43
N LEU A 62 13.92 0.01 12.19
CA LEU A 62 14.35 0.45 10.87
C LEU A 62 14.62 -0.78 9.98
N ILE A 63 14.05 -0.79 8.78
CA ILE A 63 14.21 -1.91 7.85
C ILE A 63 15.31 -1.56 6.87
N LYS A 64 16.35 -2.39 6.79
CA LYS A 64 17.39 -2.26 5.76
C LYS A 64 16.78 -2.54 4.39
N ILE A 65 16.98 -1.61 3.47
CA ILE A 65 16.46 -1.72 2.10
C ILE A 65 17.61 -1.80 1.10
N LYS A 66 17.44 -2.63 0.07
CA LYS A 66 18.34 -2.63 -1.08
C LYS A 66 17.78 -1.64 -2.10
N GLN A 67 18.34 -0.43 -2.11
CA GLN A 67 17.94 0.62 -3.03
C GLN A 67 19.00 0.81 -4.13
N PRO A 68 18.69 0.50 -5.41
CA PRO A 68 19.64 0.70 -6.50
C PRO A 68 19.82 2.17 -6.91
N ARG A 69 18.85 3.05 -6.62
CA ARG A 69 18.91 4.49 -6.93
C ARG A 69 18.46 5.33 -5.75
N LYS A 70 19.27 6.32 -5.34
CA LYS A 70 18.90 7.27 -4.27
C LYS A 70 17.61 8.01 -4.65
N PHE A 71 16.66 8.09 -3.73
CA PHE A 71 15.41 8.82 -3.93
C PHE A 71 15.58 10.25 -3.44
N ALA A 72 15.41 11.23 -4.33
CA ALA A 72 15.38 12.63 -3.99
C ALA A 72 13.92 13.12 -4.07
N GLY A 73 13.28 13.31 -2.92
CA GLY A 73 11.91 13.80 -2.84
C GLY A 73 11.17 13.42 -1.55
N LEU A 74 9.90 13.81 -1.48
CA LEU A 74 9.02 13.53 -0.35
C LEU A 74 8.13 12.31 -0.64
N ILE A 75 8.21 11.30 0.24
CA ILE A 75 7.37 10.10 0.14
C ILE A 75 5.93 10.45 0.51
N LYS A 76 4.96 10.27 -0.40
CA LYS A 76 3.54 10.51 -0.09
C LYS A 76 2.86 9.28 0.52
N SER A 77 3.18 8.10 0.00
CA SER A 77 2.71 6.81 0.48
C SER A 77 3.76 5.74 0.22
N CYS A 78 3.68 4.64 0.95
CA CYS A 78 4.56 3.48 0.79
C CYS A 78 3.69 2.22 0.69
N THR A 79 3.97 1.38 -0.29
CA THR A 79 3.35 0.06 -0.44
C THR A 79 4.39 -1.01 -0.26
N ILE A 80 4.13 -1.93 0.66
CA ILE A 80 5.00 -3.08 0.92
C ILE A 80 4.26 -4.31 0.44
N SER A 81 4.93 -5.14 -0.35
CA SER A 81 4.40 -6.41 -0.81
C SER A 81 5.41 -7.52 -0.60
N LYS A 82 4.95 -8.68 -0.17
CA LYS A 82 5.73 -9.91 -0.18
C LYS A 82 5.69 -10.49 -1.59
N THR A 83 6.85 -10.65 -2.19
CA THR A 83 7.02 -11.45 -3.41
C THR A 83 7.20 -12.91 -2.98
N ALA A 84 6.57 -13.84 -3.70
CA ALA A 84 6.89 -15.26 -3.53
C ALA A 84 8.34 -15.47 -3.97
N VAL A 85 9.14 -16.10 -3.12
CA VAL A 85 10.49 -16.56 -3.47
C VAL A 85 10.34 -17.89 -4.19
#